data_AF-A0A2J7ZK29-F1
#
_entry.id   AF-A0A2J7ZK29-F1
#
_cell.length_a   1.000
_cell.length_b   1.000
_cell.length_c   1.000
_cell.angle_alpha   90.00
_cell.angle_beta   90.00
_cell.angle_gamma   90.00
#
_symmetry.space_group_name_H-M   'P 1'
#
loop_
_entity.id
_entity.type
_entity.pdbx_description
1 polymer ?
#
loop_
_entity_poly.entity_id
_entity_poly.type
_entity_poly.pdbx_seq_one_letter_code
_entity_poly.pdbx_strand_id
1 'polypeptide(L)'
;VQGLYLDCDRDSIVYLSDPIGPSCHTGARSCWFTQVQLQPEAVGEGEGAGVASGGAHDQAAHVPRTTLLALERTIALRREALAQPTEGKPSWTARLLTNPELLCKKIREEAGELCQTLEAGEGRERAASEMADLMYHAMVLLNLQ
;
A
#
# COMPACT_ATOMS: atom_id res chain seq x y z
N VAL A 1 -4.19 -7.72 -21.58
CA VAL A 1 -2.89 -7.08 -21.89
C VAL A 1 -3.12 -5.59 -21.96
N GLN A 2 -2.33 -4.78 -21.25
CA GLN A 2 -2.46 -3.32 -21.25
C GLN A 2 -1.39 -2.63 -22.12
N GLY A 3 -0.19 -3.20 -22.21
CA GLY A 3 0.89 -2.64 -23.03
C GLY A 3 2.11 -3.55 -23.14
N LEU A 4 2.94 -3.26 -24.15
CA LEU A 4 4.21 -3.94 -24.41
C LEU A 4 5.24 -2.87 -24.78
N TYR A 5 6.38 -2.85 -24.10
CA TYR A 5 7.43 -1.86 -24.31
C TYR A 5 8.77 -2.58 -24.51
N LEU A 6 9.56 -2.12 -25.47
CA LEU A 6 10.95 -2.53 -25.63
C LEU A 6 11.83 -1.56 -24.82
N ASP A 7 12.96 -2.04 -24.34
CA ASP A 7 14.05 -1.17 -23.88
C ASP A 7 14.76 -0.47 -25.05
N CYS A 8 15.79 0.33 -24.74
CA CYS A 8 16.42 1.21 -25.73
C CYS A 8 17.29 0.47 -26.74
N ASP A 9 17.89 -0.65 -26.36
CA ASP A 9 18.74 -1.53 -27.18
C ASP A 9 18.03 -2.82 -27.64
N ARG A 10 16.78 -3.02 -27.23
CA ARG A 10 15.85 -4.07 -27.70
C ARG A 10 16.26 -5.49 -27.28
N ASP A 11 16.86 -5.64 -26.11
CA ASP A 11 17.17 -6.95 -25.54
C ASP A 11 16.20 -7.38 -24.42
N SER A 12 15.37 -6.45 -23.94
CA SER A 12 14.36 -6.70 -22.91
C SER A 12 12.98 -6.15 -23.27
N ILE A 13 11.94 -6.76 -22.69
CA ILE A 13 10.53 -6.36 -22.87
C ILE A 13 9.87 -6.13 -21.52
N VAL A 14 9.14 -5.02 -21.38
CA VAL A 14 8.18 -4.80 -20.30
C VAL A 14 6.77 -5.16 -20.79
N TYR A 15 6.19 -6.19 -20.19
CA TYR A 15 4.81 -6.60 -20.42
C TYR A 15 3.91 -6.08 -19.30
N LEU A 16 2.99 -5.17 -19.64
CA LEU A 16 2.03 -4.62 -18.69
C LEU A 16 0.69 -5.35 -18.79
N SER A 17 0.24 -5.94 -17.69
CA SER A 17 -1.03 -6.65 -17.60
C SER A 17 -1.69 -6.50 -16.24
N ASP A 18 -3.02 -6.58 -16.23
CA ASP A 18 -3.82 -6.76 -15.02
C ASP A 18 -3.99 -8.27 -14.76
N PRO A 19 -3.39 -8.83 -13.68
CA PRO A 19 -3.45 -10.26 -13.41
C PRO A 19 -4.83 -10.66 -12.85
N ILE A 20 -5.37 -11.77 -13.37
CA ILE A 20 -6.59 -12.38 -12.81
C ILE A 20 -6.17 -13.32 -11.68
N GLY A 21 -6.22 -12.82 -10.44
CA GLY A 21 -5.77 -13.55 -9.26
C GLY A 21 -4.27 -13.40 -8.97
N PRO A 22 -3.73 -14.12 -7.97
CA PRO A 22 -2.32 -14.03 -7.61
C PRO A 22 -1.43 -14.58 -8.72
N SER A 23 -0.39 -13.82 -9.10
CA SER A 23 0.54 -14.26 -10.13
C SER A 23 1.58 -15.27 -9.63
N CYS A 24 1.73 -15.45 -8.31
CA CYS A 24 2.66 -16.39 -7.73
C CYS A 24 1.99 -17.73 -7.39
N HIS A 25 2.71 -18.83 -7.58
CA HIS A 25 2.25 -20.19 -7.26
C HIS A 25 1.95 -20.42 -5.76
N THR A 26 2.42 -19.52 -4.90
CA THR A 26 2.20 -19.54 -3.44
C THR A 26 0.92 -18.83 -3.03
N GLY A 27 0.22 -18.19 -3.97
CA GLY A 27 -0.89 -17.27 -3.69
C GLY A 27 -0.47 -15.83 -3.40
N ALA A 28 0.84 -15.51 -3.39
CA ALA A 28 1.31 -14.13 -3.31
C ALA A 28 1.01 -13.33 -4.59
N ARG A 29 0.88 -12.01 -4.48
CA ARG A 29 0.64 -11.11 -5.63
C ARG A 29 1.77 -11.14 -6.65
N SER A 30 3.00 -11.37 -6.20
CA SER A 30 4.25 -11.26 -6.96
C SER A 30 5.22 -12.32 -6.45
N CYS A 31 6.20 -12.73 -7.27
CA CYS A 31 7.31 -13.59 -6.82
C CYS A 31 8.40 -12.82 -6.06
N TRP A 32 8.44 -11.49 -6.20
CA TRP A 32 9.46 -10.61 -5.61
C TRP A 32 9.01 -10.05 -4.25
N PHE A 33 8.99 -10.90 -3.23
CA PHE A 33 8.65 -10.51 -1.85
C PHE A 33 9.80 -10.73 -0.85
N THR A 34 10.87 -11.40 -1.25
CA THR A 34 12.09 -11.56 -0.44
C THR A 34 13.04 -10.40 -0.74
N GLN A 35 13.30 -9.56 0.25
CA GLN A 35 14.28 -8.49 0.13
C GLN A 35 15.70 -9.05 0.33
N VAL A 36 16.62 -8.73 -0.57
CA VAL A 36 18.05 -9.01 -0.40
C VAL A 36 18.66 -7.92 0.49
N GLN A 37 19.39 -8.31 1.54
CA GLN A 37 20.19 -7.37 2.32
C GLN A 37 21.45 -7.00 1.52
N LEU A 38 21.53 -5.75 1.09
CA LEU A 38 22.74 -5.23 0.44
C LEU A 38 23.78 -4.94 1.53
N GLN A 39 24.90 -5.67 1.51
CA GLN A 39 26.06 -5.33 2.33
C GLN A 39 26.87 -4.22 1.62
N PRO A 40 27.11 -3.07 2.26
CA PRO A 40 27.81 -1.93 1.62
C PRO A 40 29.26 -2.22 1.20
N GLU A 41 29.89 -3.28 1.71
CA GLU A 41 31.35 -3.47 1.66
C GLU A 41 31.82 -4.52 0.62
N ALA A 42 30.91 -5.15 -0.12
CA ALA A 42 31.25 -6.21 -1.09
C ALA A 42 31.46 -5.69 -2.53
N VAL A 43 31.97 -4.46 -2.70
CA VAL A 43 32.48 -3.97 -3.99
C VAL A 43 33.99 -4.18 -4.03
N GLY A 44 34.40 -5.44 -3.94
CA GLY A 44 35.75 -5.92 -4.21
C GLY A 44 35.65 -7.03 -5.26
N GLU A 45 36.52 -6.97 -6.26
CA GLU A 45 36.52 -7.89 -7.40
C GLU A 45 36.64 -9.35 -6.93
N GLY A 46 35.60 -10.16 -7.16
CA GLY A 46 35.66 -11.61 -7.04
C GLY A 46 34.56 -12.24 -6.19
N GLU A 47 33.76 -13.07 -6.84
CA GLU A 47 32.95 -14.17 -6.29
C GLU A 47 31.71 -13.81 -5.44
N GLY A 48 30.58 -13.72 -6.14
CA GLY A 48 29.28 -14.22 -5.70
C GLY A 48 28.64 -13.52 -4.50
N ALA A 49 27.78 -12.53 -4.78
CA ALA A 49 26.83 -12.03 -3.79
C ALA A 49 25.97 -13.20 -3.26
N GLY A 50 26.29 -13.69 -2.06
CA GLY A 50 25.58 -14.77 -1.41
C GLY A 50 24.14 -14.34 -1.10
N VAL A 51 23.19 -14.88 -1.86
CA VAL A 51 21.76 -14.73 -1.57
C VAL A 51 21.45 -15.62 -0.37
N ALA A 52 21.34 -15.03 0.82
CA ALA A 52 20.76 -15.75 1.95
C ALA A 52 19.28 -16.03 1.63
N SER A 53 18.97 -17.29 1.27
CA SER A 53 17.61 -17.76 1.06
C SER A 53 16.88 -17.85 2.40
N GLY A 54 16.38 -16.72 2.88
CA GLY A 54 15.48 -16.64 4.03
C GLY A 54 14.12 -17.24 3.66
N GLY A 55 13.96 -18.54 3.89
CA GLY A 55 12.70 -19.25 3.75
C GLY A 55 11.69 -18.81 4.79
N ALA A 56 10.60 -18.19 4.34
CA ALA A 56 9.25 -18.31 4.88
C ALA A 56 8.31 -17.60 3.89
N HIS A 57 7.26 -18.29 3.43
CA HIS A 57 6.19 -17.71 2.62
C HIS A 57 5.30 -16.81 3.48
N ASP A 58 5.84 -15.72 4.00
CA ASP A 58 5.03 -14.76 4.73
C ASP A 58 4.19 -13.93 3.76
N GLN A 59 2.86 -14.04 3.86
CA GLN A 59 1.93 -13.22 3.07
C GLN A 59 1.99 -11.72 3.44
N ALA A 60 2.65 -11.39 4.55
CA ALA A 60 3.00 -10.04 4.96
C ALA A 60 4.36 -9.57 4.39
N ALA A 61 5.12 -10.42 3.68
CA ALA A 61 6.41 -10.07 3.13
C ALA A 61 6.33 -8.83 2.22
N HIS A 62 7.29 -7.93 2.43
CA HIS A 62 7.43 -6.63 1.80
C HIS A 62 7.65 -6.76 0.29
N VAL A 63 6.59 -7.00 -0.47
CA VAL A 63 6.54 -6.61 -1.88
C VAL A 63 6.91 -5.12 -1.92
N PRO A 64 7.67 -4.63 -2.92
CA PRO A 64 7.90 -3.21 -3.13
C PRO A 64 6.57 -2.50 -3.44
N ARG A 65 5.79 -2.26 -2.39
CA ARG A 65 4.51 -1.55 -2.40
C ARG A 65 4.81 -0.14 -1.95
N THR A 66 4.27 0.82 -2.68
CA THR A 66 4.15 2.18 -2.16
C THR A 66 3.19 2.16 -0.97
N THR A 67 3.37 3.12 -0.05
CA THR A 67 2.58 3.22 1.19
C THR A 67 1.06 3.19 0.92
N LEU A 68 0.60 3.85 -0.14
CA LEU A 68 -0.82 3.89 -0.50
C LEU A 68 -1.35 2.53 -0.94
N LEU A 69 -0.58 1.74 -1.70
CA LEU A 69 -1.00 0.38 -2.09
C LEU A 69 -1.09 -0.56 -0.88
N ALA A 70 -0.21 -0.38 0.11
CA ALA A 70 -0.30 -1.13 1.36
C ALA A 70 -1.55 -0.73 2.18
N LEU A 71 -1.86 0.56 2.21
CA LEU A 71 -3.05 1.08 2.87
C LEU A 71 -4.35 0.60 2.20
N GLU A 72 -4.44 0.67 0.88
CA GLU A 72 -5.59 0.18 0.10
C GLU A 72 -5.87 -1.29 0.41
N ARG A 73 -4.84 -2.15 0.35
CA ARG A 73 -4.96 -3.57 0.70
C ARG A 73 -5.48 -3.74 2.13
N THR A 74 -4.99 -2.94 3.08
CA THR A 74 -5.43 -3.01 4.48
C THR A 74 -6.91 -2.62 4.63
N ILE A 75 -7.36 -1.59 3.92
CA ILE A 75 -8.77 -1.16 3.91
C ILE A 75 -9.65 -2.25 3.31
N ALA A 76 -9.24 -2.84 2.18
CA ALA A 76 -9.95 -3.93 1.51
C ALA A 76 -10.11 -5.17 2.42
N LEU A 77 -9.03 -5.59 3.09
CA LEU A 77 -9.07 -6.70 4.06
C LEU A 77 -10.04 -6.40 5.22
N ARG A 78 -10.05 -5.17 5.74
CA ARG A 78 -10.99 -4.77 6.80
C ARG A 78 -12.43 -4.75 6.32
N ARG A 79 -12.69 -4.41 5.05
CA ARG A 79 -14.01 -4.49 4.43
C ARG A 79 -14.47 -5.94 4.31
N GLU A 80 -13.62 -6.83 3.80
CA GLU A 80 -13.92 -8.26 3.69
C GLU A 80 -14.25 -8.89 5.06
N ALA A 81 -13.51 -8.49 6.09
CA ALA A 81 -13.74 -8.94 7.46
C ALA A 81 -15.11 -8.52 8.04
N LEU A 82 -15.79 -7.50 7.47
CA LEU A 82 -17.14 -7.10 7.90
C LEU A 82 -18.18 -8.21 7.67
N ALA A 83 -17.93 -9.11 6.72
CA ALA A 83 -18.83 -10.23 6.43
C ALA A 83 -18.78 -11.34 7.50
N GLN A 84 -17.79 -11.30 8.39
CA GLN A 84 -17.60 -12.29 9.45
C GLN A 84 -18.03 -11.70 10.79
N PRO A 85 -18.77 -12.45 11.64
CA PRO A 85 -19.08 -12.00 12.99
C PRO A 85 -17.79 -11.84 13.79
N THR A 86 -17.47 -10.61 14.21
CA THR A 86 -16.32 -10.35 15.06
C THR A 86 -16.74 -10.22 16.52
N GLU A 87 -16.17 -11.03 17.41
CA GLU A 87 -16.28 -10.80 18.86
C GLU A 87 -15.35 -9.64 19.24
N GLY A 88 -15.92 -8.47 19.59
CA GLY A 88 -15.16 -7.32 20.08
C GLY A 88 -15.58 -5.98 19.48
N LYS A 89 -14.85 -4.91 19.84
CA LYS A 89 -15.08 -3.57 19.29
C LYS A 89 -14.61 -3.53 17.83
N PRO A 90 -15.43 -3.02 16.89
CA PRO A 90 -15.03 -2.89 15.50
C PRO A 90 -13.82 -1.97 15.37
N SER A 91 -12.95 -2.25 14.40
CA SER A 91 -11.83 -1.36 14.07
C SER A 91 -12.32 0.03 13.64
N TRP A 92 -11.46 1.05 13.74
CA TRP A 92 -11.80 2.39 13.27
C TRP A 92 -12.25 2.41 11.81
N THR A 93 -11.52 1.71 10.92
CA THR A 93 -11.90 1.57 9.51
C THR A 93 -13.24 0.87 9.35
N ALA A 94 -13.53 -0.19 10.12
CA ALA A 94 -14.82 -0.88 10.09
C ALA A 94 -15.97 0.06 10.46
N ARG A 95 -15.77 0.92 11.47
CA ARG A 95 -16.76 1.94 11.87
C ARG A 95 -16.99 2.99 10.78
N LEU A 96 -15.95 3.40 10.06
CA LEU A 96 -16.07 4.33 8.94
C LEU A 96 -16.79 3.68 7.75
N LEU A 97 -16.47 2.43 7.43
CA LEU A 97 -17.10 1.67 6.33
C LEU A 97 -18.60 1.43 6.56
N THR A 98 -19.05 1.34 7.82
CA THR A 98 -20.47 1.13 8.16
C THR A 98 -21.24 2.42 8.44
N ASN A 99 -20.58 3.58 8.44
CA ASN A 99 -21.22 4.86 8.74
C ASN A 99 -20.81 5.97 7.73
N PRO A 100 -21.54 6.08 6.61
CA PRO A 100 -21.25 7.08 5.56
C PRO A 100 -21.32 8.53 6.05
N GLU A 101 -22.23 8.84 6.98
CA GLU A 101 -22.36 10.21 7.52
C GLU A 101 -21.12 10.61 8.32
N LEU A 102 -20.62 9.71 9.18
CA LEU A 102 -19.39 9.91 9.94
C LEU A 102 -18.18 10.05 9.01
N LEU A 103 -18.09 9.21 7.97
CA LEU A 103 -17.00 9.28 7.00
C LEU A 103 -16.99 10.61 6.26
N CYS A 104 -18.14 11.04 5.72
CA CYS A 104 -18.26 12.34 5.04
C CYS A 104 -18.00 13.52 5.99
N LYS A 105 -18.41 13.41 7.26
CA LYS A 105 -18.06 14.40 8.28
C LYS A 105 -16.54 14.50 8.44
N LYS A 106 -15.86 13.35 8.60
CA LYS A 106 -14.41 13.32 8.76
C LYS A 106 -13.66 13.86 7.55
N ILE A 107 -14.04 13.48 6.33
CA ILE A 107 -13.42 14.03 5.12
C ILE A 107 -13.49 15.56 5.08
N ARG A 108 -14.64 16.14 5.44
CA ARG A 108 -14.79 17.61 5.48
C ARG A 108 -13.97 18.26 6.59
N GLU A 109 -13.88 17.61 7.74
CA GLU A 109 -13.05 18.03 8.88
C GLU A 109 -11.58 18.08 8.47
N GLU A 110 -11.01 16.97 8.00
CA GLU A 110 -9.58 16.89 7.64
C GLU A 110 -9.22 17.79 6.45
N ALA A 111 -10.14 17.98 5.49
CA ALA A 111 -9.94 18.94 4.40
C ALA A 111 -9.88 20.39 4.91
N GLY A 112 -10.70 20.72 5.92
CA GLY A 112 -10.66 22.02 6.59
C GLY A 112 -9.38 22.20 7.38
N GLU A 113 -8.98 21.21 8.18
CA GLU A 113 -7.74 21.24 8.96
C GLU A 113 -6.51 21.41 8.07
N LEU A 114 -6.45 20.68 6.94
CA LEU A 114 -5.37 20.84 5.97
C LEU A 114 -5.23 22.28 5.45
N CYS A 115 -6.34 22.92 5.06
CA CYS A 115 -6.33 24.32 4.65
C CYS A 115 -5.91 25.25 5.80
N GLN A 116 -6.42 24.99 7.00
CA GLN A 116 -6.10 25.77 8.19
C GLN A 116 -4.60 25.73 8.51
N THR A 117 -3.90 24.62 8.27
CA THR A 117 -2.45 24.54 8.51
C THR A 117 -1.66 25.61 7.73
N LEU A 118 -2.12 25.96 6.53
CA LEU A 118 -1.52 27.02 5.71
C LEU A 118 -1.94 28.40 6.19
N GLU A 119 -3.23 28.59 6.48
CA GLU A 119 -3.80 29.88 6.93
C GLU A 119 -3.23 30.32 8.29
N ALA A 120 -3.03 29.38 9.21
CA ALA A 120 -2.50 29.61 10.54
C ALA A 120 -0.97 29.48 10.63
N GLY A 121 -0.30 29.07 9.54
CA GLY A 121 1.16 28.95 9.50
C GLY A 121 1.73 27.84 10.40
N GLU A 122 1.02 26.71 10.53
CA GLU A 122 1.38 25.60 11.42
C GLU A 122 2.58 24.76 10.92
N GLY A 123 2.95 24.94 9.66
CA GLY A 123 4.16 24.35 9.07
C GLY A 123 3.97 22.99 8.41
N ARG A 124 5.06 22.48 7.82
CA ARG A 124 5.05 21.32 6.92
C ARG A 124 4.65 20.00 7.60
N GLU A 125 5.06 19.80 8.85
CA GLU A 125 4.79 18.54 9.56
C GLU A 125 3.30 18.39 9.87
N ARG A 126 2.67 19.44 10.41
CA ARG A 126 1.23 19.45 10.67
C ARG A 126 0.43 19.32 9.37
N ALA A 127 0.79 20.05 8.32
CA ALA A 127 0.17 19.91 7.00
C ALA A 127 0.30 18.47 6.44
N ALA A 128 1.44 17.81 6.64
CA ALA A 128 1.63 16.43 6.20
C ALA A 128 0.74 15.45 6.98
N SER A 129 0.52 15.67 8.27
CA SER A 129 -0.41 14.89 9.09
C SER A 129 -1.86 15.04 8.62
N GLU A 130 -2.33 16.27 8.41
CA GLU A 130 -3.70 16.52 7.92
C GLU A 130 -3.92 15.98 6.51
N MET A 131 -2.90 16.10 5.65
CA MET A 131 -2.93 15.49 4.33
C MET A 131 -3.03 13.96 4.41
N ALA A 132 -2.29 13.32 5.33
CA ALA A 132 -2.35 11.88 5.53
C ALA A 132 -3.74 11.43 6.00
N ASP A 133 -4.37 12.16 6.94
CA ASP A 133 -5.71 11.85 7.43
C ASP A 133 -6.78 12.07 6.35
N LEU A 134 -6.68 13.15 5.57
CA LEU A 134 -7.56 13.38 4.42
C LEU A 134 -7.44 12.27 3.37
N MET A 135 -6.21 11.89 3.01
CA MET A 135 -5.95 10.81 2.05
C MET A 135 -6.49 9.48 2.57
N TYR A 136 -6.29 9.17 3.85
CA TYR A 136 -6.82 7.95 4.47
C TYR A 136 -8.35 7.89 4.35
N HIS A 137 -9.07 8.93 4.78
CA HIS A 137 -10.53 8.94 4.74
C HIS A 137 -11.06 8.90 3.29
N ALA A 138 -10.41 9.60 2.35
CA ALA A 138 -10.76 9.54 0.94
C ALA A 138 -10.58 8.12 0.36
N MET A 139 -9.52 7.40 0.72
CA MET A 139 -9.32 6.01 0.31
C MET A 139 -10.35 5.06 0.91
N VAL A 140 -10.80 5.29 2.16
CA VAL A 140 -11.90 4.53 2.76
C VAL A 140 -13.20 4.77 1.98
N LEU A 141 -13.49 6.00 1.56
CA LEU A 141 -14.67 6.32 0.73
C LEU A 141 -14.63 5.62 -0.62
N LEU A 142 -13.49 5.59 -1.31
CA LEU A 142 -13.35 4.89 -2.60
C LEU A 142 -13.68 3.41 -2.49
N ASN A 143 -13.45 2.80 -1.33
CA ASN A 143 -13.72 1.39 -1.07
C ASN A 143 -15.21 1.09 -0.79
N LEU A 144 -16.09 2.11 -0.81
CA LEU A 144 -17.55 2.00 -0.73
C LEU A 144 -18.25 2.15 -2.11
N GLN A 145 -17.51 2.49 -3.16
CA GLN A 145 -18.02 2.57 -4.55
C GLN A 145 -17.94 1.20 -5.22
#